data_AF-A0A519VME7-F1
#
_entry.id   AF-A0A519VME7-F1
#
_cell.length_a   1.000
_cell.length_b   1.000
_cell.length_c   1.000
_cell.angle_alpha   90.00
_cell.angle_beta   90.00
_cell.angle_gamma   90.00
#
_symmetry.space_group_name_H-M   'P 1'
#
loop_
_entity.id
_entity.type
_entity.pdbx_description
1 polymer ?
#
loop_
_entity_poly.entity_id
_entity_poly.type
_entity_poly.pdbx_seq_one_letter_code
_entity_poly.pdbx_strand_id
1 'polypeptide(L)'
;ELGHLLNISRYSISKVFSIPIILGNGLDYAEKIIKGENYLFAKDDAFDEELDLSGMQCRWDKIQPPENSEEVVTLIAVAQNLNRQAEVLSHVIRQLDIIYGTPEKRQPISIPKLIFRTSFNNLGREMRHRLGKIKFFELIKTWFINAYGYIYFRTESGKKYLNQMVEMSDTLVIDGRLNTVITGTKLQRTKLEKALDLLEKNGEILYGIYVSGESVMSCYVRDLEDDHIHFVDGAEGGYTKAAAVLKAKIKDMQ
;
A
#
# COMPACT_ATOMS: atom_id res chain seq x y z
N GLU A 1 -10.87 -28.51 8.29
CA GLU A 1 -12.18 -29.13 7.96
C GLU A 1 -12.60 -29.04 6.49
N LEU A 2 -12.05 -28.13 5.66
CA LEU A 2 -12.36 -28.08 4.21
C LEU A 2 -11.14 -28.25 3.28
N GLY A 3 -9.97 -28.60 3.81
CA GLY A 3 -8.76 -28.87 3.02
C GLY A 3 -8.01 -27.63 2.51
N HIS A 4 -8.41 -26.42 2.91
CA HIS A 4 -7.66 -25.20 2.59
C HIS A 4 -6.40 -25.07 3.44
N LEU A 5 -5.29 -24.68 2.81
CA LEU A 5 -3.99 -24.54 3.45
C LEU A 5 -3.78 -23.09 3.92
N LEU A 6 -3.22 -22.94 5.11
CA LEU A 6 -2.83 -21.66 5.68
C LEU A 6 -1.49 -21.84 6.40
N ASN A 7 -0.41 -21.44 5.74
CA ASN A 7 0.94 -21.48 6.29
C ASN A 7 1.37 -20.05 6.60
N ILE A 8 1.67 -19.78 7.87
CA ILE A 8 2.04 -18.44 8.33
C ILE A 8 3.47 -18.48 8.84
N SER A 9 4.30 -17.54 8.37
CA SER A 9 5.62 -17.28 8.93
C SER A 9 5.78 -15.80 9.24
N ARG A 10 6.72 -15.47 10.13
CA ARG A 10 7.06 -14.10 10.47
C ARG A 10 8.35 -13.71 9.74
N TYR A 11 8.32 -12.59 9.03
CA TYR A 11 9.48 -12.02 8.38
C TYR A 11 9.82 -10.66 9.00
N SER A 12 11.07 -10.47 9.42
CA SER A 12 11.54 -9.19 9.98
C SER A 12 12.32 -8.44 8.91
N ILE A 13 11.76 -7.34 8.42
CA ILE A 13 12.42 -6.44 7.45
C ILE A 13 13.46 -5.59 8.17
N SER A 14 13.12 -5.10 9.37
CA SER A 14 14.01 -4.31 10.22
C SER A 14 13.92 -4.79 11.67
N LYS A 15 14.68 -4.13 12.58
CA LYS A 15 14.59 -4.40 14.02
C LYS A 15 13.22 -4.02 14.61
N VAL A 16 12.48 -3.14 13.94
CA VAL A 16 11.23 -2.56 14.42
C VAL A 16 10.03 -2.97 13.58
N PHE A 17 10.24 -3.60 12.41
CA PHE A 17 9.17 -3.96 11.49
C PHE A 17 9.20 -5.44 11.14
N SER A 18 8.10 -6.13 11.46
CA SER A 18 7.86 -7.52 11.11
C SER A 18 6.52 -7.66 10.40
N ILE A 19 6.50 -8.38 9.29
CA ILE A 19 5.29 -8.70 8.53
C ILE A 19 5.01 -10.21 8.56
N PRO A 20 3.74 -10.62 8.59
CA PRO A 20 3.38 -12.00 8.33
C PRO A 20 3.53 -12.32 6.84
N ILE A 21 4.14 -13.47 6.52
CA ILE A 21 4.06 -14.09 5.20
C ILE A 21 3.06 -15.21 5.30
N ILE A 22 2.00 -15.13 4.51
CA ILE A 22 0.92 -16.11 4.49
C ILE A 22 0.93 -16.80 3.13
N LEU A 23 1.04 -18.12 3.16
CA LEU A 23 0.95 -18.99 2.00
C LEU A 23 -0.25 -19.92 2.14
N GLY A 24 -0.65 -20.52 1.03
CA GLY A 24 -1.86 -21.30 0.91
C GLY A 24 -3.01 -20.50 0.28
N ASN A 25 -4.20 -21.08 0.34
CA ASN A 25 -5.43 -20.54 -0.23
C ASN A 25 -6.50 -20.26 0.83
N GLY A 26 -6.16 -20.38 2.12
CA GLY A 26 -7.10 -20.15 3.22
C GLY A 26 -7.69 -18.74 3.23
N LEU A 27 -6.87 -17.71 3.00
CA LEU A 27 -7.34 -16.32 2.93
C LEU A 27 -8.20 -16.05 1.70
N ASP A 28 -7.81 -16.57 0.52
CA ASP A 28 -8.62 -16.48 -0.71
C ASP A 28 -9.99 -17.17 -0.53
N TYR A 29 -10.01 -18.32 0.15
CA TYR A 29 -11.25 -19.01 0.48
C TYR A 29 -12.13 -18.21 1.45
N ALA A 30 -11.55 -17.67 2.52
CA ALA A 30 -12.26 -16.82 3.47
C ALA A 30 -12.84 -15.57 2.77
N GLU A 31 -12.05 -14.92 1.91
CA GLU A 31 -12.51 -13.79 1.09
C GLU A 31 -13.72 -14.17 0.22
N LYS A 32 -13.68 -15.35 -0.43
CA LYS A 32 -14.79 -15.85 -1.26
C LYS A 32 -16.05 -16.13 -0.44
N ILE A 33 -15.91 -16.71 0.76
CA ILE A 33 -17.06 -16.89 1.65
C ILE A 33 -17.65 -15.53 2.01
N ILE A 34 -16.82 -14.61 2.54
CA ILE A 34 -17.27 -13.30 3.03
C ILE A 34 -17.93 -12.46 1.94
N LYS A 35 -17.46 -12.56 0.69
CA LYS A 35 -18.04 -11.86 -0.47
C LYS A 35 -19.16 -12.63 -1.16
N GLY A 36 -19.46 -13.84 -0.70
CA GLY A 36 -20.52 -14.67 -1.27
C GLY A 36 -21.90 -14.17 -0.86
N GLU A 37 -22.90 -14.45 -1.70
CA GLU A 37 -24.30 -14.06 -1.47
C GLU A 37 -24.87 -14.59 -0.15
N ASN A 38 -24.31 -15.71 0.34
CA ASN A 38 -24.74 -16.39 1.56
C ASN A 38 -24.04 -15.89 2.83
N TYR A 39 -23.04 -15.01 2.71
CA TYR A 39 -22.45 -14.36 3.89
C TYR A 39 -23.43 -13.30 4.36
N LEU A 40 -24.35 -13.76 5.20
CA LEU A 40 -25.30 -12.94 5.93
C LEU A 40 -24.52 -11.76 6.54
N PHE A 41 -24.69 -10.57 5.98
CA PHE A 41 -24.77 -9.39 6.84
C PHE A 41 -25.78 -9.81 7.92
N ALA A 42 -25.34 -9.86 9.18
CA ALA A 42 -26.26 -10.01 10.27
C ALA A 42 -27.40 -9.03 9.98
N LYS A 43 -28.63 -9.54 9.87
CA LYS A 43 -29.83 -8.75 9.60
C LYS A 43 -29.69 -7.41 10.31
N ASP A 44 -29.93 -6.32 9.59
CA ASP A 44 -29.93 -4.94 10.04
C ASP A 44 -30.47 -4.77 11.47
N ASP A 45 -29.64 -5.06 12.47
CA ASP A 45 -29.64 -4.28 13.69
C ASP A 45 -28.92 -3.04 13.24
N ALA A 46 -29.70 -2.00 12.97
CA ALA A 46 -29.20 -0.68 12.64
C ALA A 46 -28.24 -0.25 13.75
N PHE A 47 -26.95 -0.56 13.57
CA PHE A 47 -25.89 0.03 14.33
C PHE A 47 -25.83 1.47 13.85
N ASP A 48 -26.60 2.32 14.54
CA ASP A 48 -26.46 3.77 14.59
C ASP A 48 -25.17 4.17 15.35
N GLU A 49 -24.25 3.22 15.58
CA GLU A 49 -22.90 3.51 16.02
C GLU A 49 -22.11 4.06 14.84
N GLU A 50 -21.82 5.36 14.90
CA GLU A 50 -20.81 5.98 14.07
C GLU A 50 -19.54 5.13 14.11
N LEU A 51 -19.05 4.71 12.94
CA LEU A 51 -17.79 3.99 12.81
C LEU A 51 -16.70 4.76 13.55
N ASP A 52 -16.11 4.14 14.57
CA ASP A 52 -14.97 4.73 15.27
C ASP A 52 -13.74 4.71 14.37
N LEU A 53 -13.56 5.81 13.64
CA LEU A 53 -12.39 6.05 12.80
C LEU A 53 -11.24 6.70 13.60
N SER A 54 -11.29 6.67 14.93
CA SER A 54 -10.20 7.16 15.78
C SER A 54 -8.89 6.44 15.45
N GLY A 55 -7.82 7.22 15.23
CA GLY A 55 -6.51 6.70 14.82
C GLY A 55 -6.31 6.56 13.31
N MET A 56 -7.36 6.63 12.48
CA MET A 56 -7.23 6.74 11.04
C MET A 56 -6.85 8.18 10.67
N GLN A 57 -5.54 8.43 10.50
CA GLN A 57 -5.03 9.73 10.11
C GLN A 57 -4.03 9.59 8.97
N CYS A 58 -4.31 10.21 7.82
CA CYS A 58 -3.27 10.47 6.83
C CYS A 58 -2.99 11.97 6.76
N ARG A 59 -1.76 12.36 7.14
CA ARG A 59 -1.29 13.75 7.06
C ARG A 59 -0.41 14.01 5.83
N TRP A 60 -0.33 13.05 4.93
CA TRP A 60 0.51 13.10 3.74
C TRP A 60 -0.39 13.22 2.51
N ASP A 61 -0.04 14.12 1.59
CA ASP A 61 -0.74 14.19 0.31
C ASP A 61 -0.34 13.00 -0.57
N LYS A 62 -0.83 12.98 -1.81
CA LYS A 62 -0.23 12.15 -2.86
C LYS A 62 1.28 12.37 -2.91
N ILE A 63 2.01 11.27 -2.99
CA ILE A 63 3.47 11.24 -2.92
C ILE A 63 3.97 11.02 -4.34
N GLN A 64 4.72 11.99 -4.86
CA GLN A 64 5.35 11.85 -6.17
C GLN A 64 6.46 10.79 -6.13
N PRO A 65 6.71 10.09 -7.25
CA PRO A 65 7.86 9.20 -7.37
C PRO A 65 9.17 9.92 -7.00
N PRO A 66 10.17 9.19 -6.48
CA PRO A 66 11.52 9.73 -6.28
C PRO A 66 12.07 10.37 -7.55
N GLU A 67 13.01 11.33 -7.47
CA GLU A 67 13.47 12.14 -8.62
C GLU A 67 13.96 11.35 -9.85
N ASN A 68 14.37 10.09 -9.68
CA ASN A 68 14.83 9.20 -10.74
C ASN A 68 13.81 8.12 -11.15
N SER A 69 12.58 8.23 -10.67
CA SER A 69 11.45 7.38 -11.03
C SER A 69 10.39 8.21 -11.71
N GLU A 70 9.74 7.60 -12.70
CA GLU A 70 8.72 8.25 -13.53
C GLU A 70 7.31 7.78 -13.18
N GLU A 71 7.19 6.59 -12.57
CA GLU A 71 5.90 5.93 -12.36
C GLU A 71 5.88 5.03 -11.12
N VAL A 72 4.69 4.92 -10.53
CA VAL A 72 4.35 3.97 -9.47
C VAL A 72 3.63 2.78 -10.09
N VAL A 73 4.17 1.59 -9.86
CA VAL A 73 3.67 0.32 -10.38
C VAL A 73 3.08 -0.49 -9.24
N THR A 74 1.78 -0.77 -9.34
CA THR A 74 1.07 -1.70 -8.43
C THR A 74 0.95 -3.05 -9.12
N LEU A 75 1.40 -4.11 -8.45
CA LEU A 75 1.41 -5.49 -8.96
C LEU A 75 0.68 -6.41 -7.98
N ILE A 76 -0.19 -7.24 -8.52
CA ILE A 76 -0.77 -8.40 -7.83
C ILE A 76 -0.43 -9.65 -8.65
N ALA A 77 0.20 -10.64 -8.03
CA ALA A 77 0.53 -11.91 -8.67
C ALA A 77 0.04 -13.10 -7.83
N VAL A 78 -0.52 -14.10 -8.49
CA VAL A 78 -1.00 -15.35 -7.87
C VAL A 78 -0.35 -16.53 -8.56
N ALA A 79 0.13 -17.51 -7.78
CA ALA A 79 0.63 -18.76 -8.35
C ALA A 79 -0.55 -19.64 -8.79
N GLN A 80 -0.44 -20.28 -9.96
CA GLN A 80 -1.47 -21.20 -10.44
C GLN A 80 -1.40 -22.57 -9.74
N ASN A 81 -0.22 -22.97 -9.28
CA ASN A 81 -0.02 -24.22 -8.54
C ASN A 81 0.33 -23.96 -7.07
N LEU A 82 -0.58 -24.36 -6.17
CA LEU A 82 -0.43 -24.15 -4.72
C LEU A 82 0.81 -24.84 -4.14
N ASN A 83 1.19 -26.01 -4.66
CA ASN A 83 2.35 -26.77 -4.16
C ASN A 83 3.69 -26.09 -4.49
N ARG A 84 3.71 -25.22 -5.52
CA ARG A 84 4.89 -24.45 -5.94
C ARG A 84 4.75 -22.95 -5.66
N GLN A 85 3.76 -22.55 -4.86
CA GLN A 85 3.45 -21.14 -4.62
C GLN A 85 4.66 -20.35 -4.10
N ALA A 86 5.35 -20.86 -3.08
CA ALA A 86 6.54 -20.19 -2.52
C ALA A 86 7.66 -20.03 -3.56
N GLU A 87 7.93 -21.09 -4.33
CA GLU A 87 8.95 -21.10 -5.39
C GLU A 87 8.62 -20.06 -6.47
N VAL A 88 7.40 -20.09 -6.99
CA VAL A 88 6.97 -19.21 -8.08
C VAL A 88 6.91 -17.75 -7.63
N LEU A 89 6.38 -17.46 -6.44
CA LEU A 89 6.39 -16.09 -5.92
C LEU A 89 7.82 -15.59 -5.67
N SER A 90 8.75 -16.47 -5.26
CA SER A 90 10.16 -16.11 -5.17
C SER A 90 10.77 -15.74 -6.53
N HIS A 91 10.31 -16.35 -7.62
CA HIS A 91 10.74 -15.98 -8.97
C HIS A 91 10.28 -14.57 -9.34
N VAL A 92 9.05 -14.20 -8.98
CA VAL A 92 8.54 -12.83 -9.15
C VAL A 92 9.40 -11.84 -8.38
N ILE A 93 9.68 -12.10 -7.10
CA ILE A 93 10.54 -11.24 -6.26
C ILE A 93 11.93 -11.09 -6.87
N ARG A 94 12.53 -12.19 -7.34
CA ARG A 94 13.84 -12.16 -8.00
C ARG A 94 13.84 -11.30 -9.27
N GLN A 95 12.77 -11.33 -10.07
CA GLN A 95 12.66 -10.43 -11.23
C GLN A 95 12.58 -8.97 -10.81
N LEU A 96 11.83 -8.66 -9.74
CA LEU A 96 11.79 -7.31 -9.18
C LEU A 96 13.18 -6.87 -8.74
N ASP A 97 13.94 -7.72 -8.05
CA ASP A 97 15.30 -7.40 -7.58
C ASP A 97 16.29 -7.20 -8.74
N ILE A 98 16.21 -8.01 -9.80
CA ILE A 98 17.06 -7.87 -10.99
C ILE A 98 16.76 -6.55 -11.73
N ILE A 99 15.49 -6.17 -11.85
CA ILE A 99 15.05 -5.07 -12.70
C ILE A 99 15.08 -3.73 -11.96
N TYR A 100 14.64 -3.70 -10.70
CA TYR A 100 14.49 -2.50 -9.88
C TYR A 100 15.58 -2.35 -8.82
N GLY A 101 16.31 -3.42 -8.51
CA GLY A 101 17.32 -3.45 -7.45
C GLY A 101 16.72 -3.76 -6.08
N THR A 102 17.47 -3.42 -5.04
CA THR A 102 17.09 -3.71 -3.65
C THR A 102 15.78 -3.02 -3.26
N PRO A 103 15.04 -3.53 -2.26
CA PRO A 103 13.79 -2.93 -1.78
C PRO A 103 13.88 -1.43 -1.55
N GLU A 104 14.99 -0.93 -0.99
CA GLU A 104 15.23 0.48 -0.70
C GLU A 104 15.26 1.36 -1.96
N LYS A 105 15.73 0.82 -3.09
CA LYS A 105 15.80 1.56 -4.37
C LYS A 105 14.46 1.70 -5.07
N ARG A 106 13.50 0.86 -4.72
CA ARG A 106 12.18 0.77 -5.36
C ARG A 106 11.03 1.20 -4.47
N GLN A 107 11.35 1.88 -3.35
CA GLN A 107 10.37 2.42 -2.42
C GLN A 107 9.53 3.53 -3.06
N PRO A 108 8.19 3.37 -3.09
CA PRO A 108 7.27 4.36 -3.65
C PRO A 108 7.11 5.63 -2.80
N ILE A 109 7.75 5.67 -1.63
CA ILE A 109 7.74 6.80 -0.71
C ILE A 109 9.18 7.30 -0.57
N SER A 110 9.37 8.62 -0.74
CA SER A 110 10.65 9.25 -0.45
C SER A 110 10.46 10.47 0.44
N ILE A 111 11.33 10.59 1.45
CA ILE A 111 11.28 11.69 2.43
C ILE A 111 11.26 13.08 1.77
N PRO A 112 12.05 13.36 0.72
CA PRO A 112 12.01 14.67 0.06
C PRO A 112 10.68 14.97 -0.65
N LYS A 113 9.91 13.94 -1.03
CA LYS A 113 8.62 14.06 -1.72
C LYS A 113 7.41 13.94 -0.78
N LEU A 114 7.65 13.70 0.51
CA LEU A 114 6.60 13.73 1.53
C LEU A 114 6.12 15.17 1.72
N ILE A 115 5.02 15.51 1.04
CA ILE A 115 4.33 16.78 1.25
C ILE A 115 3.43 16.61 2.47
N PHE A 116 3.85 17.18 3.59
CA PHE A 116 2.99 17.26 4.77
C PHE A 116 1.77 18.15 4.41
N ARG A 117 0.55 17.59 4.51
CA ARG A 117 -0.72 18.29 4.29
C ARG A 117 -1.04 19.23 5.45
N THR A 118 -0.13 20.15 5.69
CA THR A 118 -0.40 21.39 6.42
C THR A 118 -0.28 22.61 5.50
N SER A 119 -0.04 22.34 4.20
CA SER A 119 0.06 23.29 3.11
C SER A 119 -1.22 24.13 2.95
N PHE A 120 -1.01 25.44 2.97
CA PHE A 120 -1.98 26.53 2.83
C PHE A 120 -2.97 26.39 1.65
N ASN A 121 -2.66 25.59 0.62
CA ASN A 121 -3.41 25.58 -0.64
C ASN A 121 -4.85 25.04 -0.55
N ASN A 122 -5.18 24.24 0.47
CA ASN A 122 -6.54 23.70 0.64
C ASN A 122 -7.24 24.14 1.93
N LEU A 123 -6.55 24.86 2.83
CA LEU A 123 -7.06 25.18 4.16
C LEU A 123 -8.26 26.14 4.13
N GLY A 124 -8.18 27.19 3.29
CA GLY A 124 -9.32 28.11 3.11
C GLY A 124 -10.55 27.41 2.53
N ARG A 125 -10.34 26.37 1.71
CA ARG A 125 -11.39 25.54 1.13
C ARG A 125 -11.99 24.61 2.19
N GLU A 126 -11.14 23.94 2.96
CA GLU A 126 -11.53 23.04 4.05
C GLU A 126 -12.28 23.76 5.17
N MET A 127 -11.80 24.92 5.62
CA MET A 127 -12.48 25.76 6.61
C MET A 127 -13.83 26.28 6.10
N ARG A 128 -13.91 26.63 4.82
CA ARG A 128 -15.17 27.06 4.20
C ARG A 128 -16.16 25.90 4.08
N HIS A 129 -15.71 24.67 3.80
CA HIS A 129 -16.56 23.48 3.75
C HIS A 129 -17.00 22.98 5.14
N ARG A 130 -16.15 23.08 6.18
CA ARG A 130 -16.49 22.65 7.55
C ARG A 130 -17.26 23.69 8.37
N LEU A 131 -16.90 24.97 8.25
CA LEU A 131 -17.36 26.03 9.18
C LEU A 131 -18.13 27.15 8.48
N GLY A 132 -18.24 27.13 7.15
CA GLY A 132 -18.91 28.17 6.35
C GLY A 132 -18.20 29.53 6.32
N LYS A 133 -17.20 29.77 7.17
CA LYS A 133 -16.45 31.03 7.30
C LYS A 133 -14.97 30.76 7.60
N ILE A 134 -14.11 31.66 7.14
CA ILE A 134 -12.67 31.61 7.44
C ILE A 134 -12.45 32.29 8.80
N LYS A 135 -11.97 31.54 9.80
CA LYS A 135 -11.63 32.08 11.13
C LYS A 135 -10.13 32.40 11.21
N PHE A 136 -9.79 33.66 11.42
CA PHE A 136 -8.41 34.14 11.45
C PHE A 136 -7.55 33.49 12.56
N PHE A 137 -8.10 33.26 13.75
CA PHE A 137 -7.39 32.63 14.86
C PHE A 137 -7.04 31.16 14.60
N GLU A 138 -7.92 30.41 13.95
CA GLU A 138 -7.64 29.02 13.54
C GLU A 138 -6.52 29.00 12.48
N LEU A 139 -6.52 29.96 11.54
CA LEU A 139 -5.46 30.14 10.56
C LEU A 139 -4.09 30.39 11.21
N ILE A 140 -4.03 31.27 12.22
CA ILE A 140 -2.80 31.54 12.99
C ILE A 140 -2.34 30.29 13.74
N LYS A 141 -3.26 29.60 14.42
CA LYS A 141 -2.96 28.36 15.16
C LYS A 141 -2.36 27.30 14.22
N THR A 142 -2.95 27.12 13.03
CA THR A 142 -2.44 26.22 12.00
C THR A 142 -1.07 26.66 11.48
N TRP A 143 -0.83 27.96 11.30
CA TRP A 143 0.48 28.48 10.91
C TRP A 143 1.57 28.19 11.96
N PHE A 144 1.27 28.33 13.25
CA PHE A 144 2.21 27.98 14.32
C PHE A 144 2.52 26.48 14.35
N ILE A 145 1.50 25.62 14.20
CA ILE A 145 1.68 24.16 14.12
C ILE A 145 2.55 23.78 12.91
N ASN A 146 2.36 24.45 11.77
CA ASN A 146 3.19 24.30 10.57
C ASN A 146 4.66 24.67 10.81
N ALA A 147 4.89 25.87 11.37
CA ALA A 147 6.23 26.37 11.64
C ALA A 147 6.97 25.44 12.61
N TYR A 148 6.26 24.95 13.64
CA TYR A 148 6.78 23.93 14.54
C TYR A 148 7.12 22.63 13.81
N GLY A 149 6.23 22.11 12.95
CA GLY A 149 6.48 20.90 12.16
C GLY A 149 7.72 21.04 11.26
N TYR A 150 7.88 22.19 10.58
CA TYR A 150 9.04 22.46 9.73
C TYR A 150 10.36 22.46 10.51
N ILE A 151 10.37 23.02 11.73
CA ILE A 151 11.54 23.01 12.61
C ILE A 151 11.77 21.60 13.15
N TYR A 152 10.73 20.91 13.60
CA TYR A 152 10.79 19.56 14.17
C TYR A 152 11.40 18.56 13.18
N PHE A 153 10.94 18.53 11.93
CA PHE A 153 11.46 17.60 10.91
C PHE A 153 12.93 17.86 10.52
N ARG A 154 13.50 19.01 10.91
CA ARG A 154 14.94 19.29 10.75
C ARG A 154 15.79 18.86 11.94
N THR A 155 15.17 18.56 13.08
CA THR A 155 15.87 17.99 14.25
C THR A 155 16.24 16.53 14.01
N GLU A 156 17.19 16.02 14.80
CA GLU A 156 17.59 14.60 14.71
C GLU A 156 16.42 13.65 15.01
N SER A 157 15.55 14.00 15.97
CA SER A 157 14.33 13.24 16.27
C SER A 157 13.34 13.23 15.11
N GLY A 158 13.12 14.37 14.45
CA GLY A 158 12.22 14.46 13.30
C GLY A 158 12.74 13.72 12.07
N LYS A 159 14.05 13.76 11.79
CA LYS A 159 14.66 12.94 10.73
C LYS A 159 14.56 11.45 11.04
N LYS A 160 14.80 11.05 12.29
CA LYS A 160 14.65 9.67 12.74
C LYS A 160 13.22 9.17 12.52
N TYR A 161 12.22 9.97 12.88
CA TYR A 161 10.81 9.68 12.63
C TYR A 161 10.50 9.47 11.13
N LEU A 162 10.99 10.36 10.26
CA LEU A 162 10.78 10.24 8.81
C LEU A 162 11.47 9.01 8.21
N ASN A 163 12.66 8.64 8.69
CA ASN A 163 13.35 7.42 8.28
C ASN A 163 12.59 6.18 8.75
N GLN A 164 12.15 6.15 10.02
CA GLN A 164 11.36 5.04 10.57
C GLN A 164 10.04 4.84 9.79
N MET A 165 9.37 5.92 9.40
CA MET A 165 8.15 5.85 8.57
C MET A 165 8.39 5.12 7.24
N VAL A 166 9.50 5.41 6.57
CA VAL A 166 9.85 4.75 5.30
C VAL A 166 10.23 3.28 5.55
N GLU A 167 10.98 2.99 6.63
CA GLU A 167 11.35 1.63 7.01
C GLU A 167 10.15 0.76 7.43
N MET A 168 9.09 1.39 7.95
CA MET A 168 7.84 0.74 8.38
C MET A 168 6.76 0.74 7.28
N SER A 169 7.07 1.26 6.09
CA SER A 169 6.12 1.26 4.98
C SER A 169 6.01 -0.13 4.36
N ASP A 170 4.80 -0.68 4.40
CA ASP A 170 4.54 -1.99 3.81
C ASP A 170 4.31 -1.85 2.31
N THR A 171 5.28 -2.32 1.52
CA THR A 171 5.28 -2.22 0.06
C THR A 171 5.32 -3.58 -0.62
N LEU A 172 5.44 -4.67 0.15
CA LEU A 172 5.43 -6.04 -0.32
C LEU A 172 4.73 -6.95 0.70
N VAL A 173 3.49 -7.30 0.40
CA VAL A 173 2.66 -8.19 1.21
C VAL A 173 2.51 -9.53 0.51
N ILE A 174 2.64 -10.62 1.29
CA ILE A 174 2.33 -11.97 0.82
C ILE A 174 1.19 -12.54 1.67
N ASP A 175 -0.03 -12.56 1.11
CA ASP A 175 -1.28 -12.95 1.79
C ASP A 175 -1.97 -14.17 1.12
N GLY A 176 -1.17 -15.04 0.50
CA GLY A 176 -1.59 -16.02 -0.49
C GLY A 176 -1.47 -15.50 -1.93
N ARG A 177 -1.38 -14.18 -2.09
CA ARG A 177 -0.98 -13.48 -3.32
C ARG A 177 0.26 -12.64 -3.02
N LEU A 178 1.05 -12.31 -4.03
CA LEU A 178 2.08 -11.29 -3.91
C LEU A 178 1.46 -9.94 -4.31
N ASN A 179 1.44 -8.99 -3.38
CA ASN A 179 0.94 -7.65 -3.58
C ASN A 179 2.09 -6.67 -3.36
N THR A 180 2.38 -5.81 -4.32
CA THR A 180 3.48 -4.84 -4.17
C THR A 180 3.22 -3.53 -4.89
N VAL A 181 3.74 -2.45 -4.32
CA VAL A 181 3.75 -1.11 -4.93
C VAL A 181 5.18 -0.63 -4.95
N ILE A 182 5.68 -0.32 -6.14
CA ILE A 182 7.07 0.08 -6.34
C ILE A 182 7.17 1.26 -7.29
N THR A 183 8.30 1.96 -7.22
CA THR A 183 8.64 3.02 -8.17
C THR A 183 9.75 2.60 -9.11
N GLY A 184 9.66 3.02 -10.37
CA GLY A 184 10.78 2.95 -11.30
C GLY A 184 10.55 3.72 -12.59
N THR A 185 11.25 3.34 -13.63
CA THR A 185 11.15 3.92 -14.98
C THR A 185 10.24 3.08 -15.87
N LYS A 186 9.71 3.69 -16.94
CA LYS A 186 8.92 2.99 -17.95
C LYS A 186 9.65 1.80 -18.58
N LEU A 187 10.98 1.90 -18.71
CA LEU A 187 11.82 0.83 -19.21
C LEU A 187 11.85 -0.36 -18.25
N GLN A 188 11.96 -0.11 -16.93
CA GLN A 188 11.91 -1.16 -15.91
C GLN A 188 10.57 -1.87 -15.90
N ARG A 189 9.45 -1.13 -15.93
CA ARG A 189 8.11 -1.73 -16.02
C ARG A 189 7.96 -2.60 -17.25
N THR A 190 8.41 -2.14 -18.41
CA THR A 190 8.32 -2.92 -19.66
C THR A 190 9.15 -4.21 -19.59
N LYS A 191 10.30 -4.19 -18.89
CA LYS A 191 11.09 -5.41 -18.63
C LYS A 191 10.37 -6.35 -17.66
N LEU A 192 9.73 -5.80 -16.63
CA LEU A 192 8.97 -6.56 -15.65
C LEU A 192 7.77 -7.25 -16.30
N GLU A 193 6.97 -6.51 -17.07
CA GLU A 193 5.82 -7.06 -17.82
C GLU A 193 6.27 -8.23 -18.71
N LYS A 194 7.36 -8.09 -19.47
CA LYS A 194 7.90 -9.19 -20.28
C LYS A 194 8.29 -10.42 -19.46
N ALA A 195 8.88 -10.22 -18.28
CA ALA A 195 9.27 -11.32 -17.40
C ALA A 195 8.04 -12.01 -16.78
N LEU A 196 7.03 -11.24 -16.38
CA LEU A 196 5.77 -11.74 -15.83
C LEU A 196 4.93 -12.45 -16.89
N ASP A 197 4.87 -11.91 -18.12
CA ASP A 197 4.21 -12.53 -19.27
C ASP A 197 4.80 -13.90 -19.59
N LEU A 198 6.12 -14.05 -19.45
CA LEU A 198 6.77 -15.36 -19.63
C LEU A 198 6.35 -16.36 -18.56
N LEU A 199 6.33 -15.95 -17.29
CA LEU A 199 5.85 -16.78 -16.18
C LEU A 199 4.37 -17.14 -16.34
N GLU A 200 3.55 -16.19 -16.79
CA GLU A 200 2.12 -16.40 -17.06
C GLU A 200 1.91 -17.35 -18.24
N LYS A 201 2.66 -17.18 -19.33
CA LYS A 201 2.62 -18.09 -20.50
C LYS A 201 3.05 -19.51 -20.15
N ASN A 202 3.97 -19.67 -19.20
CA ASN A 202 4.39 -20.98 -18.69
C ASN A 202 3.36 -21.61 -17.73
N GLY A 203 2.27 -20.92 -17.41
CA GLY A 203 1.27 -21.37 -16.45
C GLY A 203 1.74 -21.32 -14.99
N GLU A 204 2.78 -20.55 -14.68
CA GLU A 204 3.31 -20.45 -13.32
C GLU A 204 2.49 -19.46 -12.48
N ILE A 205 2.16 -18.30 -13.05
CA ILE A 205 1.38 -17.25 -12.38
C ILE A 205 0.19 -16.78 -13.21
N LEU A 206 -0.71 -16.05 -12.56
CA LEU A 206 -1.52 -15.01 -13.18
C LEU A 206 -1.20 -13.70 -12.48
N TYR A 207 -1.20 -12.59 -13.22
CA TYR A 207 -0.90 -11.30 -12.62
C TYR A 207 -1.72 -10.16 -13.19
N GLY A 208 -1.91 -9.12 -12.38
CA GLY A 208 -2.47 -7.83 -12.76
C GLY A 208 -1.50 -6.71 -12.38
N ILE A 209 -1.35 -5.74 -13.28
CA ILE A 209 -0.49 -4.58 -13.10
C ILE A 209 -1.29 -3.30 -13.34
N TYR A 210 -1.00 -2.26 -12.58
CA TYR A 210 -1.51 -0.91 -12.81
C TYR A 210 -0.40 0.12 -12.62
N VAL A 211 -0.44 1.16 -13.44
CA VAL A 211 0.55 2.25 -13.41
C VAL A 211 -0.15 3.52 -13.01
N SER A 212 0.40 4.20 -12.01
CA SER A 212 -0.08 5.49 -11.54
C SER A 212 1.09 6.49 -11.51
N GLY A 213 0.77 7.78 -11.62
CA GLY A 213 1.78 8.84 -11.57
C GLY A 213 2.26 9.16 -10.16
N GLU A 214 1.55 8.72 -9.12
CA GLU A 214 1.76 9.09 -7.71
C GLU A 214 1.38 7.91 -6.82
N SER A 215 1.97 7.81 -5.63
CA SER A 215 1.55 6.86 -4.60
C SER A 215 0.68 7.56 -3.56
N VAL A 216 -0.13 6.79 -2.84
CA VAL A 216 -0.94 7.27 -1.73
C VAL A 216 -0.64 6.40 -0.52
N MET A 217 -0.40 7.04 0.61
CA MET A 217 -0.20 6.36 1.88
C MET A 217 -1.45 6.51 2.74
N SER A 218 -1.89 5.44 3.39
CA SER A 218 -2.88 5.49 4.46
C SER A 218 -2.20 5.04 5.75
N CYS A 219 -2.25 5.88 6.79
CA CYS A 219 -1.66 5.54 8.08
C CYS A 219 -2.76 5.18 9.06
N TYR A 220 -2.53 4.10 9.79
CA TYR A 220 -3.29 3.78 10.99
C TYR A 220 -2.37 3.93 12.20
N VAL A 221 -2.74 4.87 13.09
CA VAL A 221 -1.90 5.31 14.20
C VAL A 221 -2.55 4.87 15.50
N ARG A 222 -1.92 3.92 16.19
CA ARG A 222 -2.34 3.48 17.52
C ARG A 222 -1.62 4.24 18.62
N ASP A 223 -0.34 4.50 18.44
CA ASP A 223 0.49 5.28 19.36
C ASP A 223 1.44 6.18 18.56
N LEU A 224 1.65 7.42 19.00
CA LEU A 224 2.56 8.38 18.36
C LEU A 224 4.02 7.95 18.46
N GLU A 225 4.39 7.16 19.48
CA GLU A 225 5.78 6.78 19.74
C GLU A 225 6.24 5.53 18.97
N ASP A 226 5.42 4.47 18.84
CA ASP A 226 5.95 3.18 18.37
C ASP A 226 5.08 2.34 17.41
N ASP A 227 3.77 2.62 17.25
CA ASP A 227 2.87 1.74 16.46
C ASP A 227 2.08 2.51 15.38
N HIS A 228 2.77 2.79 14.26
CA HIS A 228 2.16 3.28 13.02
C HIS A 228 2.34 2.26 11.91
N ILE A 229 1.25 1.77 11.33
CA ILE A 229 1.32 0.95 10.10
C ILE A 229 0.99 1.85 8.92
N HIS A 230 1.89 1.84 7.94
CA HIS A 230 1.77 2.62 6.72
C HIS A 230 1.43 1.69 5.56
N PHE A 231 0.19 1.80 5.08
CA PHE A 231 -0.25 1.12 3.87
C PHE A 231 0.01 1.99 2.66
N VAL A 232 0.60 1.42 1.62
CA VAL A 232 0.92 2.15 0.39
C VAL A 232 0.13 1.57 -0.78
N ASP A 233 -0.51 2.45 -1.56
CA ASP A 233 -1.17 2.10 -2.82
C ASP A 233 -0.71 3.04 -3.95
N GLY A 234 -0.94 2.65 -5.20
CA GLY A 234 -0.92 3.58 -6.33
C GLY A 234 -2.12 4.52 -6.29
N ALA A 235 -1.94 5.76 -6.73
CA ALA A 235 -3.04 6.72 -6.84
C ALA A 235 -4.16 6.20 -7.75
N GLU A 236 -5.38 6.68 -7.52
CA GLU A 236 -6.58 6.30 -8.28
C GLU A 236 -7.00 4.84 -8.09
N GLY A 237 -6.59 4.24 -6.96
CA GLY A 237 -6.95 2.87 -6.56
C GLY A 237 -6.09 1.82 -7.23
N GLY A 238 -4.76 1.92 -7.09
CA GLY A 238 -3.80 1.06 -7.76
C GLY A 238 -4.10 -0.44 -7.59
N TYR A 239 -4.27 -0.91 -6.36
CA TYR A 239 -4.62 -2.30 -6.09
C TYR A 239 -5.97 -2.69 -6.66
N THR A 240 -6.95 -1.79 -6.61
CA THR A 240 -8.29 -2.04 -7.18
C THR A 240 -8.21 -2.25 -8.70
N LYS A 241 -7.43 -1.43 -9.40
CA LYS A 241 -7.23 -1.53 -10.85
C LYS A 241 -6.40 -2.76 -11.24
N ALA A 242 -5.31 -3.04 -10.53
CA ALA A 242 -4.52 -4.25 -10.74
C ALA A 242 -5.34 -5.52 -10.51
N ALA A 243 -6.18 -5.53 -9.47
CA ALA A 243 -7.09 -6.65 -9.19
C ALA A 243 -8.14 -6.84 -10.29
N ALA A 244 -8.64 -5.75 -10.90
CA ALA A 244 -9.57 -5.85 -12.03
C ALA A 244 -8.94 -6.54 -13.24
N VAL A 245 -7.68 -6.20 -13.57
CA VAL A 245 -6.92 -6.87 -14.64
C VAL A 245 -6.75 -8.36 -14.33
N LEU A 246 -6.32 -8.71 -13.12
CA LEU A 246 -6.14 -10.10 -12.70
C LEU A 246 -7.45 -10.89 -12.77
N LYS A 247 -8.56 -10.32 -12.28
CA LYS A 247 -9.88 -10.98 -12.29
C LYS A 247 -10.40 -11.22 -13.70
N ALA A 248 -10.15 -10.31 -14.64
CA ALA A 248 -10.51 -10.51 -16.04
C ALA A 248 -9.79 -11.75 -16.61
N LYS A 249 -8.48 -11.88 -16.37
CA LYS A 249 -7.71 -13.06 -16.79
C LYS A 249 -8.21 -14.36 -16.16
N ILE A 250 -8.51 -14.34 -14.86
CA ILE A 250 -9.07 -15.51 -14.17
C ILE A 250 -10.41 -15.94 -14.81
N LYS A 251 -11.25 -14.97 -15.18
CA LYS A 251 -12.53 -15.25 -15.84
C LYS A 251 -12.37 -15.82 -17.24
N ASP A 252 -11.41 -15.33 -18.02
CA ASP A 252 -11.17 -15.82 -19.40
C ASP A 252 -10.62 -17.26 -19.44
N MET A 253 -10.11 -17.77 -18.31
CA MET A 253 -9.65 -19.15 -18.16
C MET A 253 -10.74 -20.12 -17.66
N GLN A 254 -11.90 -19.62 -17.21
CA GLN A 254 -13.04 -20.39 -16.70
C GLN A 254 -14.09 -20.61 -17.77
#